data_AF-S4PDS1-F1
#
_entry.id   AF-S4PDS1-F1
#
_cell.length_a   1.000
_cell.length_b   1.000
_cell.length_c   1.000
_cell.angle_alpha   90.00
_cell.angle_beta   90.00
_cell.angle_gamma   90.00
#
_symmetry.space_group_name_H-M   'P 1'
#
loop_
_entity.id
_entity.type
_entity.pdbx_description
1 polymer ?
#
loop_
_entity_poly.entity_id
_entity_poly.type
_entity_poly.pdbx_seq_one_letter_code
_entity_poly.pdbx_strand_id
1 'polypeptide(L)'
;MSAESSDLFWSYFDGITSLKFSLSDLETDKQVYDACIGVASTLLVPAQLRMAKLALSMHLTSPTVRMFDQIATQNGAKVLDCDSFVSIASKKICDNDGLRDILKSIQQYNAEEHKLETYLLDHSYPSSDNKSLTAILYGELGTKDFIAKHKILAGDADKG
;
A
#
# COMPACT_ATOMS: atom_id res chain seq x y z
N MET A 1 3.84 14.83 0.54
CA MET A 1 4.33 13.49 0.12
C MET A 1 3.57 12.98 -1.09
N SER A 2 2.45 12.24 -0.95
CA SER A 2 1.69 11.78 -2.13
C SER A 2 1.06 12.90 -2.96
N ALA A 3 0.62 13.97 -2.31
CA ALA A 3 0.12 15.16 -3.00
C ALA A 3 1.21 15.97 -3.73
N GLU A 4 2.49 15.71 -3.48
CA GLU A 4 3.60 16.43 -4.12
C GLU A 4 4.14 15.65 -5.33
N SER A 5 4.41 14.36 -5.18
CA SER A 5 4.76 13.48 -6.32
C SER A 5 4.56 12.00 -6.00
N SER A 6 4.38 11.20 -7.06
CA SER A 6 4.32 9.74 -6.97
C SER A 6 5.65 9.15 -6.49
N ASP A 7 6.78 9.64 -7.02
CA ASP A 7 8.11 9.15 -6.65
C ASP A 7 8.42 9.37 -5.17
N LEU A 8 8.01 10.52 -4.62
CA LEU A 8 8.18 10.82 -3.20
C LEU A 8 7.29 9.94 -2.32
N PHE A 9 6.10 9.56 -2.78
CA PHE A 9 5.26 8.58 -2.08
C PHE A 9 5.95 7.22 -2.04
N TRP A 10 6.39 6.69 -3.18
CA TRP A 10 7.05 5.38 -3.24
C TRP A 10 8.37 5.36 -2.47
N SER A 11 9.17 6.42 -2.54
CA SER A 11 10.40 6.55 -1.74
C SER A 11 10.12 6.50 -0.23
N TYR A 12 9.03 7.12 0.22
CA TYR A 12 8.61 7.07 1.62
C TYR A 12 8.08 5.71 2.03
N PHE A 13 7.25 5.12 1.16
CA PHE A 13 6.74 3.77 1.33
C PHE A 13 7.89 2.76 1.48
N ASP A 14 8.90 2.83 0.61
CA ASP A 14 10.10 1.99 0.67
C ASP A 14 10.88 2.22 1.98
N GLY A 15 10.98 3.47 2.42
CA GLY A 15 11.60 3.81 3.70
C GLY A 15 10.89 3.18 4.89
N ILE A 16 9.55 3.16 4.90
CA ILE A 16 8.74 2.52 5.95
C ILE A 16 8.86 1.00 5.89
N THR A 17 8.75 0.40 4.70
CA THR A 17 8.82 -1.07 4.55
C THR A 17 10.23 -1.63 4.78
N SER A 18 11.26 -0.78 4.73
CA SER A 18 12.67 -1.11 5.03
C SER A 18 13.02 -1.00 6.52
N LEU A 19 12.09 -0.56 7.38
CA LEU A 19 12.32 -0.54 8.83
C LEU A 19 12.55 -1.96 9.36
N LYS A 20 13.43 -2.08 10.37
CA LYS A 20 13.76 -3.37 11.00
C LYS A 20 12.64 -3.94 11.87
N PHE A 21 11.63 -3.14 12.17
CA PHE A 21 10.49 -3.46 13.02
C PHE A 21 9.19 -3.14 12.27
N SER A 22 8.11 -3.82 12.62
CA SER A 22 6.77 -3.49 12.15
C SER A 22 6.29 -2.22 12.83
N LEU A 23 5.56 -1.34 12.14
CA LEU A 23 4.93 -0.20 12.81
C LEU A 23 3.95 -0.66 13.90
N SER A 24 3.30 -1.81 13.67
CA SER A 24 2.39 -2.45 14.62
C SER A 24 3.09 -3.07 15.84
N ASP A 25 4.42 -3.22 15.82
CA ASP A 25 5.19 -3.70 16.98
C ASP A 25 5.46 -2.55 17.98
N LEU A 26 5.13 -1.29 17.63
CA LEU A 26 5.35 -0.12 18.48
C LEU A 26 4.17 0.08 19.44
N GLU A 27 4.48 0.42 20.70
CA GLU A 27 3.49 0.47 21.79
C GLU A 27 2.70 1.78 21.84
N THR A 28 3.26 2.86 21.29
CA THR A 28 2.69 4.21 21.41
C THR A 28 2.60 4.93 20.08
N ASP A 29 1.55 5.74 19.92
CA ASP A 29 1.38 6.63 18.76
C ASP A 29 2.57 7.57 18.59
N LYS A 30 3.21 7.96 19.70
CA LYS A 30 4.44 8.77 19.66
C LYS A 30 5.58 8.04 18.98
N GLN A 31 5.81 6.77 19.28
CA GLN A 31 6.85 5.97 18.63
C GLN A 31 6.55 5.79 17.14
N VAL A 32 5.29 5.53 16.78
CA VAL A 32 4.87 5.42 15.37
C VAL A 32 5.11 6.74 14.64
N TYR A 33 4.73 7.86 15.26
CA TYR A 33 4.98 9.20 14.73
C TYR A 33 6.47 9.48 14.57
N ASP A 34 7.29 9.20 15.58
CA ASP A 34 8.74 9.47 15.54
C ASP A 34 9.42 8.61 14.47
N ALA A 35 8.99 7.35 14.28
CA ALA A 35 9.48 6.48 13.20
C ALA A 35 9.09 7.02 11.81
N CYS A 36 7.82 7.36 11.59
CA CYS A 36 7.30 7.91 10.34
C CYS A 36 7.97 9.25 9.97
N ILE A 37 8.08 10.16 10.94
CA ILE A 37 8.77 11.45 10.75
C ILE A 37 10.27 11.25 10.52
N GLY A 38 10.87 10.25 11.17
CA GLY A 38 12.25 9.86 10.92
C GLY A 38 12.50 9.55 9.46
N VAL A 39 11.66 8.69 8.86
CA VAL A 39 11.71 8.37 7.42
C VAL A 39 11.41 9.61 6.57
N ALA A 40 10.38 10.39 6.89
CA ALA A 40 10.06 11.60 6.13
C ALA A 40 11.23 12.62 6.12
N SER A 41 12.00 12.70 7.22
CA SER A 41 13.10 13.65 7.34
C SER A 41 14.31 13.35 6.45
N THR A 42 14.45 12.11 5.97
CA THR A 42 15.50 11.75 5.00
C THR A 42 15.14 12.15 3.57
N LEU A 43 13.86 12.38 3.29
CA LEU A 43 13.32 12.68 1.97
C LEU A 43 12.95 14.15 1.78
N LEU A 44 12.56 14.84 2.87
CA LEU A 44 12.05 16.20 2.84
C LEU A 44 13.06 17.22 3.35
N VAL A 45 13.14 18.38 2.69
CA VAL A 45 13.91 19.51 3.23
C VAL A 45 13.24 20.07 4.49
N PRO A 46 13.96 20.78 5.38
CA PRO A 46 13.40 21.23 6.67
C PRO A 46 12.11 22.04 6.56
N ALA A 47 11.93 22.84 5.50
CA ALA A 47 10.70 23.58 5.27
C ALA A 47 9.50 22.65 4.96
N GLN A 48 9.69 21.69 4.05
CA GLN A 48 8.67 20.69 3.71
C GLN A 48 8.33 19.81 4.91
N LEU A 49 9.33 19.38 5.70
CA LEU A 49 9.09 18.58 6.90
C LEU A 49 8.23 19.32 7.94
N ARG A 50 8.45 20.62 8.14
CA ARG A 50 7.59 21.45 9.00
C ARG A 50 6.16 21.53 8.49
N MET A 51 5.97 21.67 7.17
CA MET A 51 4.64 21.68 6.56
C MET A 51 3.95 20.32 6.70
N ALA A 52 4.67 19.21 6.52
CA ALA A 52 4.15 17.87 6.70
C ALA A 52 3.68 17.63 8.14
N LYS A 53 4.46 18.07 9.14
CA LYS A 53 4.07 18.02 10.55
C LYS A 53 2.81 18.84 10.83
N LEU A 54 2.73 20.05 10.29
CA LEU A 54 1.54 20.91 10.41
C LEU A 54 0.30 20.25 9.79
N ALA A 55 0.42 19.72 8.58
CA ALA A 55 -0.66 19.02 7.89
C ALA A 55 -1.17 17.80 8.69
N LEU A 56 -0.25 17.06 9.33
CA LEU A 56 -0.60 15.96 10.22
C LEU A 56 -1.34 16.45 11.47
N SER A 57 -0.86 17.50 12.13
CA SER A 57 -1.55 18.10 13.30
C SER A 57 -2.94 18.63 12.98
N MET A 58 -3.16 19.06 11.73
CA MET A 58 -4.46 19.51 11.24
C MET A 58 -5.36 18.38 10.71
N HIS A 59 -4.89 17.12 10.73
CA HIS A 59 -5.63 15.97 10.23
C HIS A 59 -6.05 16.08 8.75
N LEU A 60 -5.25 16.78 7.91
CA LEU A 60 -5.64 17.09 6.52
C LEU A 60 -5.89 15.84 5.65
N THR A 61 -5.19 14.74 5.93
CA THR A 61 -5.31 13.49 5.17
C THR A 61 -6.27 12.49 5.80
N SER A 62 -6.81 12.77 7.00
CA SER A 62 -7.74 11.86 7.69
C SER A 62 -9.01 11.54 6.87
N PRO A 63 -9.63 12.48 6.13
CA PRO A 63 -10.75 12.16 5.25
C PRO A 63 -10.39 11.14 4.16
N THR A 64 -9.19 11.28 3.56
CA THR A 64 -8.70 10.35 2.53
C THR A 64 -8.45 8.95 3.12
N VAL A 65 -7.85 8.86 4.31
CA VAL A 65 -7.66 7.57 5.01
C VAL A 65 -9.01 6.90 5.29
N ARG A 66 -10.01 7.66 5.75
CA ARG A 66 -11.37 7.15 6.00
C ARG A 66 -12.09 6.72 4.71
N MET A 67 -11.83 7.39 3.60
CA MET A 67 -12.33 6.98 2.29
C MET A 67 -11.78 5.60 1.90
N PHE A 68 -10.46 5.37 2.04
CA PHE A 68 -9.85 4.07 1.76
C PHE A 68 -10.34 2.96 2.71
N ASP A 69 -10.55 3.26 3.99
CA ASP A 69 -11.15 2.33 4.97
C ASP A 69 -12.56 1.87 4.54
N GLN A 70 -13.38 2.80 4.03
CA GLN A 70 -14.71 2.50 3.51
C GLN A 70 -14.65 1.65 2.23
N ILE A 71 -13.75 1.98 1.30
CA ILE A 71 -13.52 1.20 0.07
C ILE A 71 -13.05 -0.21 0.42
N ALA A 72 -12.10 -0.36 1.35
CA ALA A 72 -11.62 -1.66 1.81
C ALA A 72 -12.75 -2.49 2.45
N THR A 73 -13.58 -1.85 3.27
CA THR A 73 -14.77 -2.48 3.88
C THR A 73 -15.74 -2.99 2.81
N GLN A 74 -16.06 -2.16 1.80
CA GLN A 74 -16.91 -2.57 0.66
C GLN A 74 -16.29 -3.71 -0.14
N ASN A 75 -14.95 -3.73 -0.24
CA ASN A 75 -14.19 -4.79 -0.88
C ASN A 75 -13.94 -6.00 0.03
N GLY A 76 -14.62 -6.12 1.17
CA GLY A 76 -14.66 -7.33 1.99
C GLY A 76 -13.62 -7.42 3.10
N ALA A 77 -12.90 -6.34 3.41
CA ALA A 77 -11.90 -6.33 4.49
C ALA A 77 -12.46 -6.78 5.85
N LYS A 78 -13.75 -6.54 6.14
CA LYS A 78 -14.39 -6.95 7.40
C LYS A 78 -14.86 -8.41 7.44
N VAL A 79 -14.95 -9.06 6.29
CA VAL A 79 -15.51 -10.42 6.17
C VAL A 79 -14.38 -11.45 6.08
N LEU A 80 -13.23 -11.04 5.58
CA LEU A 80 -12.04 -11.87 5.50
C LEU A 80 -11.38 -11.98 6.88
N ASP A 81 -10.96 -13.19 7.23
CA ASP A 81 -10.24 -13.48 8.47
C ASP A 81 -8.73 -13.29 8.28
N CYS A 82 -8.33 -12.13 7.77
CA CYS A 82 -6.92 -11.80 7.53
C CYS A 82 -6.65 -10.30 7.58
N ASP A 83 -5.47 -9.92 8.08
CA ASP A 83 -5.06 -8.51 8.28
C ASP A 83 -4.77 -7.78 6.96
N SER A 84 -4.35 -8.52 5.93
CA SER A 84 -4.16 -7.99 4.59
C SER A 84 -4.49 -9.01 3.52
N PHE A 85 -5.03 -8.54 2.39
CA PHE A 85 -5.40 -9.38 1.26
C PHE A 85 -5.13 -8.69 -0.08
N VAL A 86 -4.96 -9.51 -1.12
CA VAL A 86 -4.84 -9.03 -2.50
C VAL A 86 -6.13 -9.32 -3.23
N SER A 87 -6.69 -8.32 -3.89
CA SER A 87 -7.73 -8.48 -4.89
C SER A 87 -7.10 -8.57 -6.28
N ILE A 88 -7.30 -9.70 -6.97
CA ILE A 88 -6.81 -9.93 -8.32
C ILE A 88 -7.76 -10.89 -9.03
N ALA A 89 -8.06 -10.64 -10.30
CA ALA A 89 -9.00 -11.46 -11.07
C ALA A 89 -10.35 -11.73 -10.36
N SER A 90 -10.93 -10.70 -9.72
CA SER A 90 -12.16 -10.84 -8.90
C SER A 90 -12.07 -11.84 -7.74
N LYS A 91 -10.86 -12.30 -7.38
CA LYS A 91 -10.56 -13.15 -6.23
C LYS A 91 -9.89 -12.33 -5.14
N LYS A 92 -10.20 -12.67 -3.88
CA LYS A 92 -9.57 -12.09 -2.69
C LYS A 92 -8.69 -13.14 -2.06
N ILE A 93 -7.40 -12.84 -1.92
CA ILE A 93 -6.37 -13.78 -1.51
C ILE A 93 -5.70 -13.28 -0.24
N CYS A 94 -5.85 -14.02 0.86
CA CYS A 94 -5.18 -13.72 2.13
C CYS A 94 -3.80 -14.40 2.24
N ASP A 95 -3.61 -15.54 1.58
CA ASP A 95 -2.41 -16.35 1.74
C ASP A 95 -1.30 -16.00 0.73
N ASN A 96 -0.05 -16.09 1.17
CA ASN A 96 1.12 -15.75 0.36
C ASN A 96 1.42 -16.80 -0.71
N ASP A 97 1.18 -18.09 -0.44
CA ASP A 97 1.42 -19.16 -1.42
C ASP A 97 0.31 -19.20 -2.46
N GLY A 98 -0.95 -19.03 -2.04
CA GLY A 98 -2.08 -18.83 -2.93
C GLY A 98 -1.91 -17.60 -3.85
N LEU A 99 -1.31 -16.53 -3.34
CA LEU A 99 -0.97 -15.36 -4.15
C LEU A 99 0.04 -15.71 -5.24
N ARG A 100 1.14 -16.41 -4.88
CA ARG A 100 2.16 -16.83 -5.84
C ARG A 100 1.60 -17.75 -6.92
N ASP A 101 0.68 -18.65 -6.57
CA ASP A 101 0.09 -19.58 -7.53
C ASP A 101 -0.87 -18.88 -8.51
N ILE A 102 -1.60 -17.86 -8.04
CA ILE A 102 -2.43 -17.04 -8.91
C ILE A 102 -1.57 -16.18 -9.85
N LEU A 103 -0.47 -15.60 -9.38
CA LEU A 103 0.46 -14.85 -10.23
C LEU A 103 1.09 -15.72 -11.33
N LYS A 104 1.43 -16.99 -11.05
CA LYS A 104 1.91 -17.93 -12.08
C LYS A 104 0.87 -18.23 -13.17
N SER A 105 -0.42 -18.12 -12.85
CA SER A 105 -1.54 -18.40 -13.76
C SER A 105 -2.18 -17.12 -14.31
N ILE A 106 -1.56 -15.95 -14.09
CA ILE A 106 -2.16 -14.64 -14.37
C ILE A 106 -2.53 -14.45 -15.85
N GLN A 107 -1.74 -15.02 -16.76
CA GLN A 107 -1.95 -14.98 -18.21
C GLN A 107 -3.21 -15.73 -18.66
N GLN A 108 -3.79 -16.58 -17.81
CA GLN A 108 -5.03 -17.31 -18.11
C GLN A 108 -6.27 -16.44 -17.91
N TYR A 109 -6.15 -15.33 -17.19
CA TYR A 109 -7.26 -14.43 -16.91
C TYR A 109 -7.37 -13.36 -17.99
N ASN A 110 -8.60 -13.12 -18.44
CA ASN A 110 -8.90 -12.04 -19.35
C ASN A 110 -8.99 -10.71 -18.59
N ALA A 111 -8.11 -9.77 -18.93
CA ALA A 111 -8.00 -8.44 -18.34
C ALA A 111 -9.32 -7.65 -18.34
N GLU A 112 -10.05 -7.71 -19.46
CA GLU A 112 -11.29 -6.96 -19.67
C GLU A 112 -12.42 -7.52 -18.80
N GLU A 113 -12.49 -8.84 -18.67
CA GLU A 113 -13.52 -9.52 -17.86
C GLU A 113 -13.28 -9.37 -16.36
N HIS A 114 -12.02 -9.18 -15.95
CA HIS A 114 -11.62 -9.15 -14.54
C HIS A 114 -11.04 -7.80 -14.12
N LYS A 115 -11.47 -6.73 -14.80
CA LYS A 115 -11.05 -5.37 -14.49
C LYS A 115 -11.50 -4.96 -13.10
N LEU A 116 -10.55 -4.56 -12.26
CA LEU A 116 -10.82 -3.99 -10.95
C LEU A 116 -11.03 -2.48 -11.06
N GLU A 117 -11.91 -1.95 -10.21
CA GLU A 117 -12.09 -0.51 -10.07
C GLU A 117 -10.82 0.12 -9.47
N THR A 118 -10.41 1.24 -10.06
CA THR A 118 -9.33 2.08 -9.55
C THR A 118 -9.86 3.49 -9.34
N TYR A 119 -9.37 4.16 -8.32
CA TYR A 119 -9.77 5.49 -7.92
C TYR A 119 -8.66 6.50 -8.19
N LEU A 120 -9.03 7.78 -8.32
CA LEU A 120 -8.09 8.85 -8.66
C LEU A 120 -6.93 8.99 -7.66
N LEU A 121 -7.15 8.61 -6.40
CA LEU A 121 -6.17 8.72 -5.33
C LEU A 121 -5.31 7.45 -5.18
N ASP A 122 -5.53 6.43 -6.00
CA ASP A 122 -4.75 5.19 -5.96
C ASP A 122 -3.30 5.44 -6.37
N HIS A 123 -2.40 4.66 -5.80
CA HIS A 123 -0.97 4.67 -6.12
C HIS A 123 -0.62 3.44 -6.94
N SER A 124 -0.30 3.63 -8.21
CA SER A 124 0.21 2.57 -9.09
C SER A 124 1.71 2.38 -8.91
N TYR A 125 2.14 1.11 -8.85
CA TYR A 125 3.55 0.78 -8.69
C TYR A 125 4.36 1.19 -9.93
N PRO A 126 5.55 1.79 -9.81
CA PRO A 126 6.25 2.38 -10.95
C PRO A 126 6.53 1.40 -12.10
N SER A 127 6.81 0.13 -11.80
CA SER A 127 7.10 -0.90 -12.82
C SER A 127 5.84 -1.54 -13.44
N SER A 128 4.62 -1.19 -13.02
CA SER A 128 3.39 -1.88 -13.43
C SER A 128 2.78 -1.38 -14.76
N ASP A 129 3.59 -0.92 -15.71
CA ASP A 129 3.12 -0.23 -16.91
C ASP A 129 2.35 -1.11 -17.91
N ASN A 130 2.55 -2.44 -17.88
CA ASN A 130 1.95 -3.37 -18.85
C ASN A 130 0.44 -3.62 -18.66
N LYS A 131 -0.20 -3.15 -17.58
CA LYS A 131 -1.67 -3.15 -17.31
C LYS A 131 -2.45 -4.42 -17.73
N SER A 132 -1.79 -5.58 -17.81
CA SER A 132 -2.38 -6.81 -18.30
C SER A 132 -3.38 -7.40 -17.31
N LEU A 133 -3.15 -7.23 -16.01
CA LEU A 133 -4.12 -7.53 -14.96
C LEU A 133 -3.83 -6.68 -13.71
N THR A 134 -4.84 -6.02 -13.17
CA THR A 134 -4.70 -5.19 -11.96
C THR A 134 -4.74 -6.05 -10.71
N ALA A 135 -3.78 -5.85 -9.82
CA ALA A 135 -3.79 -6.37 -8.45
C ALA A 135 -3.87 -5.20 -7.46
N ILE A 136 -4.79 -5.27 -6.49
CA ILE A 136 -4.95 -4.27 -5.44
C ILE A 136 -4.63 -4.91 -4.10
N LEU A 137 -3.64 -4.35 -3.38
CA LEU A 137 -3.26 -4.78 -2.04
C LEU A 137 -4.00 -3.95 -0.99
N TYR A 138 -4.80 -4.61 -0.16
CA TYR A 138 -5.47 -4.00 0.98
C TYR A 138 -4.79 -4.45 2.27
N GLY A 139 -4.43 -3.51 3.13
CA GLY A 139 -3.85 -3.80 4.44
C GLY A 139 -3.25 -2.56 5.09
N GLU A 140 -2.78 -2.73 6.31
CA GLU A 140 -2.13 -1.67 7.07
C GLU A 140 -0.63 -1.57 6.72
N LEU A 141 -0.22 -0.36 6.32
CA LEU A 141 1.17 -0.06 5.98
C LEU A 141 2.10 -0.32 7.17
N GLY A 142 3.21 -0.99 6.91
CA GLY A 142 4.23 -1.25 7.92
C GLY A 142 3.99 -2.51 8.74
N THR A 143 2.90 -3.26 8.50
CA THR A 143 2.72 -4.61 9.03
C THR A 143 3.60 -5.62 8.28
N LYS A 144 4.04 -6.68 8.98
CA LYS A 144 4.85 -7.77 8.38
C LYS A 144 4.14 -8.46 7.22
N ASP A 145 2.84 -8.73 7.37
CA ASP A 145 2.03 -9.42 6.37
C ASP A 145 1.85 -8.56 5.10
N PHE A 146 1.55 -7.26 5.26
CA PHE A 146 1.48 -6.33 4.15
C PHE A 146 2.81 -6.22 3.39
N ILE A 147 3.93 -6.12 4.10
CA ILE A 147 5.27 -6.05 3.49
C ILE A 147 5.57 -7.33 2.70
N ALA A 148 5.21 -8.50 3.23
CA ALA A 148 5.43 -9.78 2.55
C ALA A 148 4.64 -9.85 1.22
N LYS A 149 3.36 -9.48 1.24
CA LYS A 149 2.53 -9.45 0.03
C LYS A 149 3.00 -8.41 -0.98
N HIS A 150 3.36 -7.21 -0.51
CA HIS A 150 3.92 -6.17 -1.37
C HIS A 150 5.19 -6.66 -2.10
N LYS A 151 6.13 -7.32 -1.41
CA LYS A 151 7.34 -7.87 -2.03
C LYS A 151 7.05 -8.92 -3.12
N ILE A 152 6.02 -9.74 -2.91
CA ILE A 152 5.59 -10.73 -3.91
C ILE A 152 5.06 -10.01 -5.16
N LEU A 153 4.18 -9.02 -4.98
CA LEU A 153 3.60 -8.25 -6.08
C LEU A 153 4.63 -7.39 -6.82
N ALA A 154 5.50 -6.69 -6.10
CA ALA A 154 6.56 -5.87 -6.69
C ALA A 154 7.52 -6.72 -7.53
N GLY A 155 7.96 -7.87 -7.00
CA GLY A 155 8.84 -8.78 -7.73
C GLY A 155 8.19 -9.46 -8.94
N ASP A 156 6.85 -9.45 -9.04
CA ASP A 156 6.14 -9.86 -10.25
C ASP A 156 6.01 -8.70 -11.23
N ALA A 157 5.62 -7.52 -10.76
CA ALA A 157 5.52 -6.30 -11.56
C ALA A 157 6.85 -5.90 -12.23
N ASP A 158 7.99 -6.11 -11.55
CA ASP A 158 9.32 -5.85 -12.10
C ASP A 158 9.71 -6.79 -13.27
N LYS A 159 9.03 -7.93 -13.42
CA LYS A 159 9.27 -8.86 -14.54
C LYS A 159 8.48 -8.49 -15.80
N GLY A 160 7.51 -7.59 -15.68
CA GLY A 160 6.59 -7.17 -16.75
C GLY A 160 5.42 -8.12 -16.98
#